data_AF-A0A6P4J2N7-F1
#
_entry.id   AF-A0A6P4J2N7-F1
#
_cell.length_a   1.000
_cell.length_b   1.000
_cell.length_c   1.000
_cell.angle_alpha   90.00
_cell.angle_beta   90.00
_cell.angle_gamma   90.00
#
_symmetry.space_group_name_H-M   'P 1'
#
loop_
_entity.id
_entity.type
_entity.pdbx_description
1 polymer ?
#
loop_
_entity_poly.entity_id
_entity_poly.type
_entity_poly.pdbx_seq_one_letter_code
_entity_poly.pdbx_strand_id
1 'polypeptide(L)'
;MLLPVKILFTLSFLQIVFAGLAELQKKSHTEEFEGVSALFRAMASSPSDGYTCHWSVDTFPVDDELKLNCTVLYLDQCTSWNRCRQTCLKAGATSYRWFFDGCCECVGENCANGINESRCRLCPEPGLEDEED
;
A
#
# COMPACT_ATOMS: atom_id res chain seq x y z
N MET A 1 -16.73 44.40 5.28
CA MET A 1 -15.40 44.05 5.83
C MET A 1 -15.37 42.77 6.66
N LEU A 2 -16.46 42.34 7.31
CA LEU A 2 -16.47 41.10 8.12
C LEU A 2 -16.64 39.80 7.31
N LEU A 3 -17.27 39.85 6.13
CA LEU A 3 -17.39 38.70 5.20
C LEU A 3 -16.04 38.18 4.67
N PRO A 4 -15.14 39.01 4.11
CA PRO A 4 -13.88 38.51 3.52
C PRO A 4 -12.95 37.91 4.57
N VAL A 5 -12.97 38.42 5.80
CA VAL A 5 -12.18 37.89 6.91
C VAL A 5 -12.69 36.52 7.34
N LYS A 6 -14.01 36.34 7.48
CA LYS A 6 -14.60 35.03 7.79
C LYS A 6 -14.32 33.98 6.72
N ILE A 7 -14.39 34.37 5.44
CA ILE A 7 -14.07 33.49 4.30
C ILE A 7 -12.60 33.06 4.33
N LEU A 8 -11.68 33.97 4.62
CA LEU A 8 -10.24 33.67 4.72
C LEU A 8 -9.94 32.69 5.86
N PHE A 9 -10.60 32.86 7.02
CA PHE A 9 -10.47 31.93 8.13
C PHE A 9 -11.02 30.55 7.78
N THR A 10 -12.22 30.45 7.17
CA THR A 10 -12.79 29.15 6.79
C THR A 10 -11.94 28.43 5.74
N LEU A 11 -11.39 29.15 4.75
CA LEU A 11 -10.50 28.58 3.75
C LEU A 11 -9.19 28.06 4.37
N SER A 12 -8.62 28.80 5.32
CA SER A 12 -7.38 28.39 6.00
C SER A 12 -7.60 27.16 6.88
N PHE A 13 -8.72 27.06 7.60
CA PHE A 13 -9.06 25.86 8.36
C PHE A 13 -9.29 24.65 7.47
N LEU A 14 -9.98 24.84 6.34
CA LEU A 14 -10.25 23.78 5.38
C LEU A 14 -8.96 23.21 4.76
N GLN A 15 -8.00 24.07 4.38
CA GLN A 15 -6.69 23.65 3.88
C GLN A 15 -5.89 22.82 4.89
N ILE A 16 -5.92 23.19 6.19
CA ILE A 16 -5.22 22.46 7.25
C ILE A 16 -5.80 21.05 7.43
N VAL A 17 -7.14 20.92 7.35
CA VAL A 17 -7.82 19.62 7.46
C VAL A 17 -7.47 18.72 6.27
N PHE A 18 -7.50 19.24 5.04
CA PHE A 18 -7.13 18.47 3.85
C PHE A 18 -5.67 17.99 3.89
N ALA A 19 -4.73 18.85 4.29
CA ALA A 19 -3.34 18.46 4.45
C ALA A 19 -3.15 17.33 5.48
N GLY A 20 -3.93 17.32 6.56
CA GLY A 20 -3.87 16.27 7.58
C GLY A 20 -4.38 14.90 7.10
N LEU A 21 -5.42 14.87 6.26
CA LEU A 21 -5.99 13.64 5.69
C LEU A 21 -5.01 12.98 4.70
N ALA A 22 -4.37 13.76 3.83
CA ALA A 22 -3.35 13.27 2.90
C ALA A 22 -2.14 12.66 3.61
N GLU A 23 -1.75 13.21 4.77
CA GLU A 23 -0.60 12.73 5.53
C GLU A 23 -0.88 11.40 6.27
N LEU A 24 -2.13 11.18 6.69
CA LEU A 24 -2.52 9.92 7.32
C LEU A 24 -2.52 8.74 6.35
N GLN A 25 -2.86 8.95 5.08
CA GLN A 25 -2.83 7.88 4.09
C GLN A 25 -1.43 7.37 3.76
N LYS A 26 -0.41 8.21 3.88
CA LYS A 26 1.01 7.83 3.73
C LYS A 26 1.55 7.04 4.91
N LYS A 27 0.86 7.04 6.06
CA LYS A 27 1.25 6.26 7.21
C LYS A 27 0.91 4.79 6.93
N SER A 28 1.88 3.90 7.11
CA SER A 28 1.67 2.46 6.94
C SER A 28 1.94 1.70 8.22
N HIS A 29 1.19 0.63 8.43
CA HIS A 29 1.54 -0.41 9.38
C HIS A 29 2.45 -1.44 8.71
N THR A 30 3.49 -1.88 9.41
CA THR A 30 4.42 -2.91 8.93
C THR A 30 4.66 -3.92 10.02
N GLU A 31 4.66 -5.20 9.66
CA GLU A 31 5.03 -6.30 10.55
C GLU A 31 5.83 -7.34 9.74
N GLU A 32 6.84 -7.91 10.39
CA GLU A 32 7.74 -8.91 9.84
C GLU A 32 7.33 -10.33 10.27
N PHE A 33 7.70 -11.31 9.46
CA PHE A 33 7.37 -12.72 9.63
C PHE A 33 8.60 -13.61 9.41
N GLU A 34 8.54 -14.82 9.96
CA GLU A 34 9.36 -15.94 9.47
C GLU A 34 8.76 -16.46 8.15
N GLY A 35 9.09 -15.78 7.06
CA GLY A 35 8.55 -16.08 5.73
C GLY A 35 9.01 -17.41 5.14
N VAL A 36 8.39 -17.80 4.03
CA VAL A 36 8.72 -19.01 3.26
C VAL A 36 9.02 -18.61 1.83
N SER A 37 10.26 -18.20 1.56
CA SER A 37 10.66 -17.57 0.29
C SER A 37 10.35 -18.41 -0.95
N ALA A 38 10.44 -19.74 -0.83
CA ALA A 38 10.08 -20.65 -1.92
C ALA A 38 8.59 -20.58 -2.27
N LEU A 39 7.71 -20.51 -1.26
CA LEU A 39 6.27 -20.36 -1.45
C LEU A 39 5.95 -18.98 -2.03
N PHE A 40 6.56 -17.93 -1.50
CA PHE A 40 6.35 -16.57 -1.99
C PHE A 40 6.69 -16.41 -3.48
N ARG A 41 7.81 -17.00 -3.92
CA ARG A 41 8.18 -17.01 -5.35
C ARG A 41 7.19 -17.79 -6.21
N ALA A 42 6.62 -18.87 -5.70
CA ALA A 42 5.58 -19.63 -6.41
C ALA A 42 4.26 -18.84 -6.52
N MET A 43 3.89 -18.10 -5.48
CA MET A 43 2.72 -17.22 -5.50
C MET A 43 2.92 -16.04 -6.46
N ALA A 44 4.13 -15.48 -6.49
CA ALA A 44 4.51 -14.41 -7.42
C ALA A 44 4.46 -14.86 -8.89
N SER A 45 4.76 -16.12 -9.20
CA SER A 45 4.70 -16.62 -10.59
C SER A 45 3.29 -16.95 -11.07
N SER A 46 2.29 -16.98 -10.17
CA SER A 46 0.90 -17.34 -10.49
C SER A 46 -0.13 -16.36 -9.87
N PRO A 47 -0.24 -15.12 -10.37
CA PRO A 47 -1.00 -14.04 -9.71
C PRO A 47 -2.53 -14.13 -9.80
N SER A 48 -3.05 -15.15 -10.47
CA SER A 48 -4.48 -15.32 -10.70
C SER A 48 -4.77 -16.78 -11.03
N ASP A 49 -5.02 -17.59 -10.01
CA ASP A 49 -5.45 -18.99 -10.16
C ASP A 49 -6.99 -19.14 -10.14
N GLY A 50 -7.73 -18.03 -10.05
CA GLY A 50 -9.19 -18.00 -9.98
C GLY A 50 -9.79 -18.37 -8.62
N TYR A 51 -8.97 -18.75 -7.63
CA TYR A 51 -9.41 -19.11 -6.27
C TYR A 51 -8.80 -18.20 -5.19
N THR A 52 -7.80 -17.41 -5.54
CA THR A 52 -7.10 -16.48 -4.64
C THR A 52 -7.45 -15.01 -4.92
N CYS A 53 -7.16 -14.13 -3.94
CA CYS A 53 -7.25 -12.67 -4.14
C CYS A 53 -6.40 -12.27 -5.37
N HIS A 54 -6.91 -11.41 -6.25
CA HIS A 54 -6.09 -10.92 -7.35
C HIS A 54 -4.98 -10.02 -6.81
N TRP A 55 -3.75 -10.20 -7.29
CA TRP A 55 -2.62 -9.34 -6.98
C TRP A 55 -1.76 -9.06 -8.21
N SER A 56 -1.09 -7.92 -8.22
CA SER A 56 -0.01 -7.61 -9.15
C SER A 56 1.35 -7.85 -8.53
N VAL A 57 2.35 -8.13 -9.37
CA VAL A 57 3.71 -8.47 -8.94
C VAL A 57 4.66 -7.47 -9.54
N ASP A 58 5.41 -6.76 -8.69
CA ASP A 58 6.55 -5.98 -9.13
C ASP A 58 7.84 -6.59 -8.60
N THR A 59 8.80 -6.74 -9.50
CA THR A 59 10.15 -7.20 -9.18
C THR A 59 11.15 -6.16 -9.65
N PHE A 60 12.02 -5.69 -8.75
CA PHE A 60 13.06 -4.72 -9.07
C PHE A 60 14.41 -5.13 -8.47
N PRO A 61 15.52 -4.81 -9.16
CA PRO A 61 16.85 -5.07 -8.62
C PRO A 61 17.11 -4.16 -7.41
N VAL A 62 17.63 -4.74 -6.34
CA VAL A 62 18.09 -4.02 -5.14
C VAL A 62 19.60 -3.86 -5.17
N ASP A 63 20.30 -4.85 -5.72
CA ASP A 63 21.74 -4.86 -5.92
C ASP A 63 22.05 -5.59 -7.24
N ASP A 64 22.55 -4.85 -8.21
CA ASP A 64 22.87 -5.36 -9.55
C ASP A 64 24.09 -6.29 -9.55
N GLU A 65 25.04 -6.09 -8.62
CA GLU A 65 26.24 -6.91 -8.50
C GLU A 65 25.91 -8.27 -7.87
N LEU A 66 25.06 -8.28 -6.85
CA LEU A 66 24.58 -9.48 -6.15
C LEU A 66 23.37 -10.14 -6.83
N LYS A 67 22.83 -9.53 -7.89
CA LYS A 67 21.61 -9.98 -8.60
C LYS A 67 20.44 -10.23 -7.65
N LEU A 68 20.30 -9.38 -6.62
CA LEU A 68 19.25 -9.49 -5.63
C LEU A 68 18.02 -8.74 -6.13
N ASN A 69 16.95 -9.48 -6.40
CA ASN A 69 15.67 -8.90 -6.78
C ASN A 69 14.74 -8.84 -5.57
N CYS A 70 14.19 -7.66 -5.29
CA CYS A 70 13.03 -7.53 -4.41
C CYS A 70 11.79 -7.86 -5.22
N THR A 71 10.87 -8.62 -4.63
CA THR A 71 9.56 -8.91 -5.22
C THR A 71 8.48 -8.53 -4.22
N VAL A 72 7.48 -7.80 -4.69
CA VAL A 72 6.35 -7.34 -3.90
C VAL A 72 5.06 -7.77 -4.59
N LEU A 73 4.12 -8.32 -3.81
CA LEU A 73 2.76 -8.60 -4.26
C LEU A 73 1.85 -7.47 -3.76
N TYR A 74 1.15 -6.80 -4.67
CA TYR A 74 0.17 -5.78 -4.34
C TYR A 74 -1.21 -6.38 -4.52
N LEU A 75 -2.00 -6.44 -3.45
CA LEU A 75 -3.39 -6.88 -3.58
C LEU A 75 -4.16 -5.82 -4.37
N ASP A 76 -4.79 -6.23 -5.47
CA ASP A 76 -5.46 -5.28 -6.36
C ASP A 76 -6.62 -4.59 -5.65
N GLN A 77 -7.36 -5.34 -4.82
CA GLN A 77 -8.48 -4.83 -4.02
C GLN A 77 -8.04 -4.40 -2.62
N CYS A 78 -8.59 -3.27 -2.15
CA CYS A 78 -8.39 -2.82 -0.78
C CYS A 78 -8.91 -3.84 0.22
N THR A 79 -8.20 -3.96 1.33
CA THR A 79 -8.49 -4.95 2.35
C THR A 79 -8.26 -4.39 3.74
N SER A 80 -8.86 -5.04 4.74
CA SER A 80 -8.54 -4.74 6.14
C SER A 80 -7.12 -5.17 6.50
N TRP A 81 -6.53 -4.48 7.48
CA TRP A 81 -5.23 -4.79 8.05
C TRP A 81 -5.05 -6.29 8.40
N ASN A 82 -6.03 -6.88 9.11
CA ASN A 82 -5.98 -8.28 9.50
C ASN A 82 -6.01 -9.24 8.29
N ARG A 83 -6.82 -8.93 7.27
CA ARG A 83 -6.87 -9.75 6.05
C ARG A 83 -5.60 -9.59 5.22
N CYS A 84 -5.00 -8.40 5.19
CA CYS A 84 -3.69 -8.18 4.58
C CYS A 84 -2.64 -9.09 5.23
N ARG A 85 -2.50 -9.00 6.56
CA ARG A 85 -1.60 -9.83 7.37
C ARG A 85 -1.74 -11.32 7.07
N GLN A 86 -2.97 -11.84 7.13
CA GLN A 86 -3.24 -13.26 6.90
C GLN A 86 -2.96 -13.69 5.45
N THR A 87 -3.21 -12.81 4.49
CA THR A 87 -2.95 -13.11 3.07
C THR A 87 -1.44 -13.19 2.81
N CYS A 88 -0.67 -12.23 3.31
CA CYS A 88 0.79 -12.23 3.14
C CYS A 88 1.48 -13.39 3.86
N LEU A 89 1.00 -13.77 5.05
CA LEU A 89 1.44 -14.97 5.75
C LEU A 89 1.22 -16.23 4.90
N LYS A 90 0.00 -16.40 4.34
CA LYS A 90 -0.33 -17.54 3.48
C LYS A 90 0.43 -17.53 2.16
N ALA A 91 0.81 -16.36 1.67
CA ALA A 91 1.66 -16.22 0.50
C ALA A 91 3.13 -16.57 0.79
N GLY A 92 3.54 -16.70 2.06
CA GLY A 92 4.92 -16.97 2.45
C GLY A 92 5.82 -15.74 2.45
N ALA A 93 5.26 -14.53 2.49
CA ALA A 93 6.02 -13.28 2.56
C ALA A 93 6.85 -13.17 3.86
N THR A 94 7.92 -12.39 3.82
CA THR A 94 8.77 -12.11 5.00
C THR A 94 8.31 -10.88 5.77
N SER A 95 7.49 -10.03 5.16
CA SER A 95 6.78 -8.96 5.85
C SER A 95 5.54 -8.55 5.05
N TYR A 96 4.72 -7.70 5.66
CA TYR A 96 3.67 -6.99 4.94
C TYR A 96 3.64 -5.52 5.34
N ARG A 97 3.07 -4.73 4.45
CA ARG A 97 2.75 -3.34 4.69
C ARG A 97 1.29 -3.08 4.35
N TRP A 98 0.62 -2.34 5.22
CA TRP A 98 -0.77 -1.94 5.05
C TRP A 98 -0.91 -0.43 5.22
N PHE A 99 -1.51 0.23 4.24
CA PHE A 99 -1.74 1.67 4.24
C PHE A 99 -3.18 1.98 4.68
N PHE A 100 -3.42 3.19 5.21
CA PHE A 100 -4.76 3.59 5.68
C PHE A 100 -5.81 3.71 4.56
N ASP A 101 -5.40 3.74 3.30
CA ASP A 101 -6.27 3.63 2.12
C ASP A 101 -6.74 2.18 1.84
N GLY A 102 -6.25 1.21 2.63
CA GLY A 102 -6.57 -0.20 2.48
C GLY A 102 -5.65 -0.97 1.53
N CYS A 103 -4.64 -0.32 0.94
CA CYS A 103 -3.63 -0.98 0.12
C CYS A 103 -2.79 -1.95 0.94
N CYS A 104 -2.63 -3.17 0.41
CA CYS A 104 -1.91 -4.25 1.06
C CYS A 104 -0.77 -4.76 0.17
N GLU A 105 0.41 -4.84 0.77
CA GLU A 105 1.63 -5.22 0.10
C GLU A 105 2.30 -6.36 0.86
N CYS A 106 2.52 -7.48 0.18
CA CYS A 106 3.27 -8.61 0.70
C CYS A 106 4.71 -8.54 0.18
N VAL A 107 5.68 -8.51 1.08
CA VAL A 107 7.08 -8.17 0.76
C VAL A 107 7.97 -9.40 0.95
N GLY A 108 8.82 -9.67 -0.04
CA GLY A 108 9.77 -10.80 -0.03
C GLY A 108 11.09 -10.50 0.67
N GLU A 109 11.91 -11.56 0.81
CA GLU A 109 13.13 -11.63 1.64
C GLU A 109 14.22 -10.57 1.33
N ASN A 110 14.27 -10.04 0.11
CA ASN A 110 15.39 -9.22 -0.36
C ASN A 110 15.05 -7.72 -0.44
N CYS A 111 13.93 -7.30 0.10
CA CYS A 111 13.46 -5.93 -0.03
C CYS A 111 14.05 -5.04 1.08
N ALA A 112 14.81 -4.01 0.70
CA ALA A 112 15.23 -2.96 1.63
C ALA A 112 14.04 -2.02 1.91
N ASN A 113 13.73 -1.79 3.20
CA ASN A 113 12.71 -0.88 3.75
C ASN A 113 12.02 0.03 2.71
N GLY A 114 10.97 -0.53 2.09
CA GLY A 114 10.44 -0.09 0.80
C GLY A 114 9.91 1.35 0.73
N ILE A 115 9.44 1.71 -0.46
CA ILE A 115 8.93 3.05 -0.80
C ILE A 115 7.65 3.33 0.01
N ASN A 116 7.57 4.46 0.75
CA ASN A 116 6.40 4.83 1.56
C ASN A 116 5.24 5.40 0.71
N GLU A 117 4.81 4.64 -0.28
CA GLU A 117 3.75 5.02 -1.22
C GLU A 117 2.93 3.78 -1.57
N SER A 118 1.60 3.88 -1.47
CA SER A 118 0.68 2.81 -1.84
C SER A 118 0.61 2.68 -3.37
N ARG A 119 0.64 1.44 -3.88
CA ARG A 119 0.63 1.15 -5.34
C ARG A 119 -0.48 0.19 -5.77
N CYS A 120 -1.43 -0.10 -4.89
CA CYS A 120 -2.56 -0.98 -5.22
C CYS A 120 -3.46 -0.33 -6.27
N ARG A 121 -3.93 -1.12 -7.25
CA ARG A 121 -4.64 -0.58 -8.43
C ARG A 121 -6.05 -0.09 -8.17
N LEU A 122 -6.76 -0.70 -7.21
CA LEU A 122 -8.19 -0.43 -6.98
C LEU A 122 -8.43 0.25 -5.63
N CYS A 123 -7.41 0.92 -5.06
CA CYS A 123 -7.61 1.75 -3.89
C CYS A 123 -7.76 3.21 -4.24
N PRO A 124 -8.68 3.93 -3.56
CA PRO A 124 -8.92 5.34 -3.86
C PRO A 124 -7.63 6.15 -3.65
N GLU A 125 -7.32 7.04 -4.58
CA GLU A 125 -6.33 8.09 -4.32
C GLU A 125 -6.90 9.09 -3.30
N PRO A 126 -6.10 9.64 -2.37
CA PRO A 126 -6.56 10.65 -1.43
C PRO A 126 -7.13 11.88 -2.16
N GLY A 127 -8.45 12.07 -2.07
CA GLY A 127 -9.08 13.36 -2.28
C GLY A 127 -9.74 13.64 -3.63
N LEU A 128 -10.23 12.61 -4.34
CA LEU A 128 -11.07 12.80 -5.55
C LEU A 128 -12.45 12.13 -5.44
N GLU A 129 -13.04 12.14 -4.25
CA GLU A 129 -14.49 11.94 -4.12
C GLU A 129 -15.13 13.33 -3.91
N ASP A 130 -15.69 13.84 -5.01
CA ASP A 130 -16.77 14.84 -5.14
C ASP A 130 -16.40 16.35 -5.11
N GLU A 131 -15.65 16.82 -6.12
CA GLU A 131 -15.97 18.11 -6.77
C GLU A 131 -16.79 17.83 -8.05
N GLU A 132 -18.03 17.34 -7.91
CA GLU A 132 -19.05 17.38 -8.97
C GLU A 132 -20.36 17.97 -8.42
N ASP A 133 -20.78 19.07 -9.06
CA ASP A 133 -22.00 19.90 -8.98
C ASP A 133 -22.19 20.95 -7.84
#